data_AF-A0A938EWW4-F1
#
_entry.id   AF-A0A938EWW4-F1
#
_cell.length_a   1.000
_cell.length_b   1.000
_cell.length_c   1.000
_cell.angle_alpha   90.00
_cell.angle_beta   90.00
_cell.angle_gamma   90.00
#
_symmetry.space_group_name_H-M   'P 1'
#
loop_
_entity.id
_entity.type
_entity.pdbx_description
1 polymer ?
#
loop_
_entity_poly.entity_id
_entity_poly.type
_entity_poly.pdbx_seq_one_letter_code
_entity_poly.pdbx_strand_id
1 'polypeptide(L)'
;MKRKNGKAYKLITAIGLQDVNYKNIYCKNPVLEVIDQSSDHTVMMVKESSDFKVGGTVSFQLDYFGLLSCMTSPFIEKIYI
;
A
#
# COMPACT_ATOMS: atom_id res chain seq x y z
N MET A 1 13.93 -0.98 9.93
CA MET A 1 15.40 -1.19 9.97
C MET A 1 16.03 -0.55 8.73
N LYS A 2 16.80 0.55 8.84
CA LYS A 2 17.44 1.19 7.67
C LYS A 2 18.63 0.35 7.21
N ARG A 3 18.59 -0.18 5.98
CA ARG A 3 19.75 -0.84 5.35
C ARG A 3 20.86 0.19 5.11
N LYS A 4 21.98 0.06 5.82
CA LYS A 4 23.24 0.75 5.50
C LYS A 4 23.90 -0.02 4.33
N ASN A 5 23.96 0.59 3.15
CA ASN A 5 24.76 0.17 1.98
C ASN A 5 24.21 -0.89 1.00
N GLY A 6 22.89 -0.99 0.80
CA GLY A 6 22.30 -1.79 -0.29
C GLY A 6 21.32 -0.97 -1.14
N LYS A 7 21.21 -1.29 -2.45
CA LYS A 7 20.15 -0.71 -3.31
C LYS A 7 18.79 -0.95 -2.66
N ALA A 8 18.03 0.11 -2.43
CA ALA A 8 16.69 0.05 -1.89
C ALA A 8 15.70 0.46 -2.98
N TYR A 9 14.84 -0.47 -3.40
CA TYR A 9 13.79 -0.19 -4.36
C TYR A 9 12.54 0.27 -3.61
N LYS A 10 11.89 1.28 -4.17
CA LYS A 10 10.63 1.83 -3.65
C LYS A 10 9.56 1.70 -4.71
N LEU A 11 8.36 1.35 -4.27
CA LEU A 11 7.14 1.44 -5.06
C LEU A 11 6.34 2.65 -4.58
N ILE A 12 5.66 3.30 -5.51
CA ILE A 12 4.68 4.33 -5.23
C ILE A 12 3.35 3.79 -5.73
N THR A 13 2.38 3.66 -4.84
CA THR A 13 1.03 3.22 -5.18
C THR A 13 0.09 4.42 -5.20
N ALA A 14 -0.88 4.41 -6.12
CA ALA A 14 -1.93 5.44 -6.23
C ALA A 14 -3.06 5.21 -5.19
N ILE A 15 -2.67 5.05 -3.92
CA ILE A 15 -3.57 5.09 -2.77
C ILE A 15 -2.91 5.94 -1.69
N GLY A 16 -3.65 6.85 -1.06
CA GLY A 16 -3.14 7.73 -0.01
C GLY A 16 -4.06 7.82 1.20
N LEU A 17 -3.78 8.78 2.08
CA LEU A 17 -4.56 9.05 3.30
C LEU A 17 -6.01 9.43 2.99
N GLN A 18 -6.30 10.00 1.82
CA GLN A 18 -7.66 10.33 1.40
C GLN A 18 -8.49 9.09 1.07
N ASP A 19 -7.83 8.00 0.68
CA ASP A 19 -8.48 6.73 0.38
C ASP A 19 -8.64 5.89 1.65
N VAL A 20 -7.52 5.60 2.29
CA VAL A 20 -7.45 4.79 3.52
C VAL A 20 -6.13 5.01 4.25
N ASN A 21 -6.18 5.08 5.59
CA ASN A 21 -4.98 5.20 6.40
C ASN A 21 -4.13 3.91 6.33
N TYR A 22 -2.83 4.05 6.06
CA TYR A 22 -1.93 2.91 5.95
C TYR A 22 -1.86 2.03 7.22
N LYS A 23 -2.22 2.58 8.38
CA LYS A 23 -2.27 1.84 9.65
C LYS A 23 -3.38 0.79 9.69
N ASN A 24 -4.40 0.94 8.84
CA ASN A 24 -5.59 0.10 8.81
C ASN A 24 -5.58 -0.90 7.62
N ILE A 25 -4.47 -0.94 6.87
CA ILE A 25 -4.27 -1.84 5.74
C ILE A 25 -2.94 -2.59 5.90
N TYR A 26 -2.93 -3.85 5.50
CA TYR A 26 -1.77 -4.72 5.64
C TYR A 26 -1.44 -5.33 4.29
N CYS A 27 -0.24 -5.08 3.77
CA CYS A 27 0.16 -5.62 2.47
C CYS A 27 0.19 -7.16 2.56
N LYS A 28 -0.49 -7.83 1.61
CA LYS A 28 -0.48 -9.30 1.53
C LYS A 28 0.87 -9.86 1.08
N ASN A 29 1.69 -9.05 0.41
CA ASN A 29 3.00 -9.46 -0.06
C ASN A 29 4.07 -9.17 1.01
N PRO A 30 4.68 -10.19 1.64
CA PRO A 30 5.61 -9.99 2.75
C PRO A 30 6.92 -9.29 2.35
N VAL A 31 7.26 -9.27 1.05
CA VAL A 31 8.44 -8.57 0.52
C VAL A 31 8.23 -7.06 0.40
N LEU A 32 6.99 -6.59 0.60
CA LEU A 32 6.64 -5.18 0.59
C LEU A 32 6.37 -4.68 2.02
N GLU A 33 6.78 -3.45 2.29
CA GLU A 33 6.55 -2.79 3.58
C GLU A 33 6.21 -1.33 3.35
N VAL A 34 5.12 -0.83 3.94
CA VAL A 34 4.78 0.59 3.88
C VAL A 34 5.81 1.38 4.70
N ILE A 35 6.43 2.38 4.08
CA ILE A 35 7.40 3.27 4.73
C ILE A 35 6.70 4.57 5.13
N ASP A 36 5.86 5.10 4.24
CA ASP A 36 5.27 6.43 4.38
C ASP A 36 4.01 6.58 3.53
N GLN A 37 3.17 7.57 3.85
CA GLN A 37 1.92 7.84 3.16
C GLN A 37 1.65 9.36 3.04
N SER A 38 1.33 9.80 1.82
CA SER A 38 0.88 11.15 1.44
C SER A 38 -0.65 11.21 1.35
N SER A 39 -1.22 12.34 0.93
CA SER A 39 -2.64 12.50 0.62
C SER A 39 -3.16 11.47 -0.40
N ASP A 40 -2.40 11.23 -1.46
CA ASP A 40 -2.81 10.51 -2.67
C ASP A 40 -1.91 9.30 -3.02
N HIS A 41 -0.81 9.12 -2.28
CA HIS A 41 0.17 8.07 -2.55
C HIS A 41 0.70 7.39 -1.30
N THR A 42 1.10 6.13 -1.45
CA THR A 42 1.76 5.34 -0.40
C THR A 42 3.09 4.86 -0.92
N VAL A 43 4.15 5.05 -0.14
CA VAL A 43 5.51 4.64 -0.49
C VAL A 43 5.82 3.32 0.20
N MET A 44 6.18 2.31 -0.58
CA MET A 44 6.50 0.98 -0.08
C MET A 44 7.96 0.62 -0.36
N MET A 45 8.64 0.03 0.62
CA MET A 45 9.96 -0.57 0.45
C MET A 45 9.82 -1.98 -0.12
N VAL A 46 10.73 -2.33 -1.01
CA VAL A 46 10.94 -3.70 -1.46
C VAL A 46 12.10 -4.31 -0.66
N LYS A 47 11.81 -5.34 0.13
CA LYS A 47 12.79 -6.02 1.00
C LYS A 47 13.76 -6.90 0.22
N GLU A 48 13.31 -7.54 -0.86
CA GLU A 48 14.09 -8.50 -1.66
C GLU A 48 13.80 -8.29 -3.15
N SER A 49 14.78 -8.58 -4.02
CA SER A 49 14.65 -8.36 -5.46
C SER A 49 13.43 -9.10 -6.02
N SER A 50 12.53 -8.35 -6.64
CA SER A 50 11.31 -8.87 -7.26
C SER A 50 10.95 -8.02 -8.49
N ASP A 51 10.32 -8.64 -9.47
CA ASP A 51 9.93 -8.03 -10.74
C ASP A 51 8.63 -7.22 -10.60
N PHE A 52 8.68 -6.13 -9.84
CA PHE A 52 7.63 -5.14 -9.82
C PHE A 52 7.70 -4.25 -11.07
N LYS A 53 6.55 -4.04 -11.72
CA LYS A 53 6.43 -3.20 -12.91
C LYS A 53 5.40 -2.11 -12.68
N VAL A 54 5.61 -0.97 -13.34
CA VAL A 54 4.61 0.13 -13.38
C VAL A 54 3.30 -0.40 -13.95
N GLY A 55 2.17 -0.02 -13.36
CA GLY A 55 0.85 -0.54 -13.70
C GLY A 55 0.49 -1.86 -13.02
N GLY A 56 1.40 -2.45 -12.24
CA GLY A 56 1.10 -3.61 -11.40
C GLY A 56 0.19 -3.25 -10.21
N THR A 57 -0.47 -4.26 -9.66
CA THR A 57 -1.38 -4.13 -8.51
C THR A 57 -0.75 -4.64 -7.21
N VAL A 58 -1.05 -3.98 -6.09
CA VAL A 58 -0.69 -4.45 -4.75
C VAL A 58 -1.98 -4.72 -3.97
N SER A 59 -2.08 -5.90 -3.36
CA SER A 59 -3.23 -6.27 -2.55
C SER A 59 -2.98 -6.06 -1.07
N PHE A 60 -3.97 -5.49 -0.40
CA PHE A 60 -3.96 -5.28 1.04
C PHE A 60 -5.11 -6.07 1.70
N GLN A 61 -4.89 -6.54 2.92
CA GLN A 61 -5.96 -6.88 3.85
C GLN A 61 -6.36 -5.61 4.59
N LEU A 62 -7.63 -5.49 4.92
CA LEU A 62 -8.17 -4.38 5.69
C LEU A 62 -8.49 -4.88 7.10
N ASP A 63 -8.23 -4.07 8.12
CA ASP A 63 -8.92 -4.24 9.39
C ASP A 63 -10.34 -3.64 9.32
N TYR A 64 -11.05 -3.63 10.46
CA TYR A 64 -12.37 -3.05 10.54
C TYR A 64 -12.42 -1.57 10.12
N PHE A 65 -11.48 -0.74 10.57
CA PHE A 65 -11.45 0.69 10.25
C PHE A 65 -11.06 0.94 8.80
N GLY A 66 -10.16 0.12 8.25
CA GLY A 66 -9.79 0.14 6.84
C GLY A 66 -10.98 -0.24 5.97
N LEU A 67 -11.70 -1.30 6.33
CA LEU A 67 -12.91 -1.71 5.63
C LEU A 67 -13.98 -0.61 5.67
N LEU A 68 -14.28 -0.06 6.85
CA LEU A 68 -15.27 1.01 7.00
C LEU A 68 -14.89 2.22 6.15
N SER A 69 -13.65 2.70 6.23
CA SER A 69 -13.13 3.83 5.43
C SER A 69 -13.31 3.57 3.93
N CYS A 70 -12.88 2.39 3.46
CA CYS A 70 -13.00 2.00 2.06
C CYS A 70 -14.47 1.96 1.60
N MET A 71 -15.35 1.37 2.41
CA MET A 71 -16.77 1.24 2.09
C MET A 71 -17.50 2.58 2.04
N THR A 72 -17.06 3.57 2.83
CA THR A 72 -17.67 4.91 2.85
C THR A 72 -17.04 5.93 1.88
N SER A 73 -15.87 5.63 1.30
CA SER A 73 -15.17 6.56 0.40
C SER A 73 -15.83 6.63 -0.98
N PRO A 74 -16.10 7.81 -1.58
CA PRO A 74 -16.63 7.89 -2.94
C PRO A 74 -15.57 7.56 -4.02
N PHE A 75 -14.29 7.49 -3.66
CA PHE A 75 -13.17 7.32 -4.59
C PHE A 75 -12.69 5.87 -4.72
N ILE A 76 -13.21 4.98 -3.87
CA ILE A 76 -12.88 3.55 -3.89
C ILE A 76 -14.01 2.78 -4.58
N GLU A 77 -13.69 1.99 -5.59
CA GLU A 77 -14.62 1.07 -6.23
C GLU A 77 -14.97 -0.09 -5.30
N LYS A 78 -16.25 -0.51 -5.28
CA LYS A 78 -16.72 -1.68 -4.51
C LYS A 78 -17.25 -2.72 -5.46
N ILE A 79 -16.69 -3.92 -5.36
CA ILE A 79 -17.14 -5.10 -6.09
C ILE A 79 -17.63 -6.11 -5.05
N TYR A 80 -18.91 -6.46 -5.10
CA TYR A 80 -19.56 -7.43 -4.22
C TYR A 80 -20.53 -8.30 -5.02
N ILE A 81 -20.85 -9.49 -4.50
CA ILE A 81 -21.76 -10.49 -5.09
C ILE A 81 -23.12 -10.40 -4.39
#